data_AF-A0A8K0X9S5-F1
#
_entry.id   AF-A0A8K0X9S5-F1
#
_cell.length_a   1.000
_cell.length_b   1.000
_cell.length_c   1.000
_cell.angle_alpha   90.00
_cell.angle_beta   90.00
_cell.angle_gamma   90.00
#
_symmetry.space_group_name_H-M   'P 1'
#
loop_
_entity.id
_entity.type
_entity.pdbx_description
1 polymer ?
#
loop_
_entity_poly.entity_id
_entity_poly.type
_entity_poly.pdbx_seq_one_letter_code
_entity_poly.pdbx_strand_id
1 'polypeptide(L)'
;MLSRPTGPPPRQSGRPRHSGPSSNRPWPVIDLARSPRGVFWQSVLIPNFWPRSLCNSHVAHMSGLRLATTPAKPNGDAVRVNNRFQVYEPRFASRLWLETSLHEVLTQD
;
A
#
# COMPACT_ATOMS: atom_id res chain seq x y z
N MET A 1 -28.61 -13.26 32.33
CA MET A 1 -27.26 -12.75 32.66
C MET A 1 -26.28 -13.38 31.67
N LEU A 2 -25.86 -12.67 30.62
CA LEU A 2 -24.78 -13.12 29.72
C LEU A 2 -23.65 -12.07 29.77
N SER A 3 -22.52 -12.46 30.35
CA SER A 3 -21.33 -11.62 30.48
C SER A 3 -20.56 -11.60 29.15
N ARG A 4 -20.36 -10.40 28.56
CA ARG A 4 -19.35 -10.19 27.49
C ARG A 4 -17.97 -10.08 28.15
N PRO A 5 -16.93 -10.79 27.68
CA PRO A 5 -15.57 -10.51 28.11
C PRO A 5 -15.08 -9.22 27.44
N THR A 6 -14.91 -8.16 28.23
CA THR A 6 -14.28 -6.90 27.84
C THR A 6 -12.76 -7.06 27.97
N GLY A 7 -12.14 -7.69 26.97
CA GLY A 7 -10.69 -7.65 26.82
C GLY A 7 -10.25 -6.33 26.19
N PRO A 8 -9.20 -5.65 26.67
CA PRO A 8 -8.65 -4.49 25.97
C PRO A 8 -8.17 -4.92 24.56
N PRO A 9 -8.25 -4.04 23.54
CA PRO A 9 -7.71 -4.35 22.23
C PRO A 9 -6.22 -4.70 22.38
N PRO A 10 -5.70 -5.69 21.63
CA PRO A 10 -4.29 -6.04 21.71
C PRO A 10 -3.47 -4.79 21.44
N ARG A 11 -2.72 -4.34 22.46
CA ARG A 11 -1.69 -3.32 22.32
C ARG A 11 -0.79 -3.76 21.19
N GLN A 12 -0.74 -2.98 20.11
CA GLN A 12 0.33 -3.08 19.13
C GLN A 12 1.60 -2.65 19.86
N SER A 13 2.24 -3.61 20.53
CA SER A 13 3.58 -3.50 21.08
C SER A 13 4.48 -2.93 19.99
N GLY A 14 5.19 -1.85 20.36
CA GLY A 14 5.87 -0.91 19.47
C GLY A 14 6.40 -1.54 18.19
N ARG A 15 5.80 -1.16 17.05
CA ARG A 15 6.38 -1.46 15.76
C ARG A 15 7.73 -0.76 15.69
N PRO A 16 8.82 -1.43 15.30
CA PRO A 16 9.96 -0.70 14.80
C PRO A 16 9.43 0.13 13.62
N ARG A 17 9.44 1.46 13.76
CA ARG A 17 9.26 2.34 12.62
C ARG A 17 10.48 2.08 11.77
N HIS A 18 10.33 1.21 10.77
CA HIS A 18 11.33 1.08 9.72
C HIS A 18 11.30 2.43 8.99
N SER A 19 12.13 3.37 9.46
CA SER A 19 12.48 4.56 8.71
C SER A 19 13.16 4.07 7.45
N GLY A 20 12.46 4.15 6.33
CA GLY A 20 12.99 3.81 5.02
C GLY A 20 14.22 4.64 4.71
N PRO A 21 14.99 4.24 3.68
CA PRO A 21 16.17 5.00 3.28
C PRO A 21 15.74 6.43 2.98
N SER A 22 16.44 7.40 3.56
CA SER A 22 16.33 8.80 3.17
C SER A 22 16.84 8.93 1.73
N SER A 23 15.99 8.55 0.79
CA SER A 23 16.30 8.59 -0.63
C SER A 23 16.03 10.02 -1.09
N ASN A 24 17.03 10.88 -0.96
CA ASN A 24 17.11 12.18 -1.64
C ASN A 24 17.20 12.04 -3.17
N ARG A 25 16.82 10.88 -3.73
CA ARG A 25 16.73 10.71 -5.18
C ARG A 25 15.61 11.60 -5.72
N PRO A 26 15.85 12.29 -6.86
CA PRO A 26 14.79 12.98 -7.59
C PRO A 26 13.66 11.99 -7.83
N TRP A 27 12.45 12.38 -7.44
CA TRP A 27 11.27 11.60 -7.74
C TRP A 27 10.99 11.74 -9.24
N PRO A 28 10.72 10.65 -9.95
CA PRO A 28 10.28 10.79 -11.32
C PRO A 28 8.98 11.56 -11.30
N VAL A 29 8.95 12.72 -11.96
CA VAL A 29 7.68 13.39 -12.26
C VAL A 29 6.96 12.46 -13.22
N ILE A 30 5.86 11.88 -12.76
CA ILE A 30 5.05 10.95 -13.54
C ILE A 30 3.76 11.68 -13.88
N ASP A 31 3.52 11.84 -15.17
CA ASP A 31 2.21 12.27 -15.64
C ASP A 31 1.32 11.05 -15.89
N LEU A 32 0.37 10.85 -14.99
CA LEU A 32 -0.61 9.79 -15.03
C LEU A 32 -1.77 10.17 -15.94
N ALA A 33 -2.21 9.21 -16.75
CA ALA A 33 -3.39 9.36 -17.59
C ALA A 33 -4.40 8.27 -17.26
N ARG A 34 -5.68 8.65 -17.12
CA ARG A 34 -6.78 7.70 -16.92
C ARG A 34 -7.14 7.04 -18.25
N SER A 35 -7.29 5.72 -18.27
CA SER A 35 -7.93 5.07 -19.41
C SER A 35 -9.42 5.45 -19.48
N PRO A 36 -9.99 5.62 -20.69
CA PRO A 36 -11.41 5.94 -20.83
C PRO A 36 -12.28 4.94 -20.09
N ARG A 37 -13.18 5.42 -19.23
CA ARG A 37 -14.18 4.55 -18.58
C ARG A 37 -15.05 3.91 -19.66
N GLY A 38 -15.03 2.58 -19.74
CA GLY A 38 -16.02 1.82 -20.47
C GLY A 38 -17.31 1.70 -19.67
N VAL A 39 -18.39 1.40 -20.39
CA VAL A 39 -19.78 1.56 -19.95
C VAL A 39 -20.17 0.65 -18.77
N PHE A 40 -19.40 -0.40 -18.48
CA PHE A 40 -19.80 -1.48 -17.57
C PHE A 40 -18.93 -1.65 -16.31
N TRP A 41 -17.99 -0.75 -16.04
CA TRP A 41 -17.06 -0.92 -14.90
C TRP A 41 -17.04 0.28 -13.96
N GLN A 42 -17.09 -0.02 -12.66
CA GLN A 42 -16.96 0.95 -11.57
C GLN A 42 -15.49 1.20 -11.16
N SER A 43 -14.52 0.53 -11.81
CA SER A 43 -13.09 0.71 -11.53
C SER A 43 -12.48 1.82 -12.41
N VAL A 44 -11.19 2.11 -12.20
CA VAL A 44 -10.40 3.04 -13.03
C VAL A 44 -9.09 2.36 -13.37
N LEU A 45 -8.70 2.36 -14.64
CA LEU A 45 -7.37 1.90 -15.06
C LEU A 45 -6.48 3.11 -15.34
N ILE A 46 -5.29 3.10 -14.73
CA ILE A 46 -4.24 4.10 -14.96
C ILE A 46 -3.01 3.34 -15.47
N PRO A 47 -2.80 3.26 -16.80
CA PRO A 47 -1.65 2.57 -17.37
C PRO A 47 -0.36 3.29 -17.00
N ASN A 48 0.75 2.55 -16.99
CA ASN A 48 2.09 3.10 -16.74
C ASN A 48 2.21 3.87 -15.42
N PHE A 49 1.43 3.48 -14.39
CA PHE A 49 1.37 4.17 -13.11
C PHE A 49 2.76 4.40 -12.47
N TRP A 50 3.67 3.44 -12.67
CA TRP A 50 5.05 3.54 -12.20
C TRP A 50 6.04 3.28 -13.35
N PRO A 51 7.08 4.12 -13.51
CA PRO A 51 8.21 3.82 -14.38
C PRO A 51 8.90 2.53 -13.94
N ARG A 52 9.45 1.78 -14.91
CA ARG A 52 10.17 0.52 -14.65
C ARG A 52 11.28 0.66 -13.61
N SER A 53 12.02 1.77 -13.64
CA SER A 53 13.09 2.06 -12.66
C SER A 53 12.58 2.15 -11.22
N LEU A 54 11.39 2.72 -11.03
CA LEU A 54 10.76 2.85 -9.72
C LEU A 54 10.19 1.51 -9.25
N CYS A 55 9.52 0.76 -10.13
CA CYS A 55 9.09 -0.61 -9.84
C CYS A 55 10.26 -1.47 -9.34
N ASN A 56 11.39 -1.46 -10.05
CA ASN A 56 12.58 -2.22 -9.68
C ASN A 56 13.14 -1.79 -8.33
N SER A 57 13.23 -0.48 -8.08
CA SER A 57 13.71 0.07 -6.80
C SER A 57 12.76 -0.29 -5.64
N HIS A 58 11.46 -0.26 -5.87
CA HIS A 58 10.45 -0.60 -4.87
C HIS A 58 10.44 -2.09 -4.55
N VAL A 59 10.53 -2.96 -5.55
CA VAL A 59 10.65 -4.42 -5.35
C VAL A 59 11.94 -4.77 -4.62
N ALA A 60 13.08 -4.16 -5.00
CA ALA A 60 14.35 -4.35 -4.31
C ALA A 60 14.30 -3.87 -2.84
N HIS A 61 13.54 -2.82 -2.55
CA HIS A 61 13.30 -2.39 -1.17
C HIS A 61 12.44 -3.40 -0.41
N MET A 62 11.31 -3.82 -0.99
CA MET A 62 10.38 -4.76 -0.35
C MET A 62 10.99 -6.14 -0.10
N SER A 63 11.87 -6.63 -0.98
CA SER A 63 12.52 -7.93 -0.82
C SER A 63 13.43 -8.00 0.42
N GLY A 64 13.92 -6.86 0.90
CA GLY A 64 14.68 -6.75 2.15
C GLY A 64 13.81 -6.68 3.42
N LEU A 65 12.49 -6.54 3.29
CA LEU A 65 11.58 -6.42 4.43
C LEU A 65 11.08 -7.79 4.89
N ARG A 66 10.78 -7.90 6.19
CA ARG A 66 10.17 -9.11 6.74
C ARG A 66 8.70 -9.18 6.32
N LEU A 67 8.32 -10.24 5.62
CA LEU A 67 6.93 -10.50 5.26
C LEU A 67 6.17 -10.96 6.50
N ALA A 68 5.13 -10.22 6.90
CA ALA A 68 4.20 -10.72 7.91
C ALA A 68 3.34 -11.79 7.26
N THR A 69 3.55 -13.05 7.65
CA THR A 69 2.82 -14.19 7.10
C THR A 69 1.55 -14.45 7.90
N THR A 70 0.49 -14.88 7.22
CA THR A 70 -0.70 -15.35 7.92
C THR A 70 -0.41 -16.71 8.53
N PRO A 71 -0.78 -16.95 9.81
CA PRO A 71 -0.61 -18.26 10.42
C PRO A 71 -1.26 -19.35 9.55
N ALA A 72 -0.55 -20.44 9.31
CA ALA A 72 -1.00 -21.52 8.42
C ALA A 72 -2.25 -22.25 8.93
N LYS A 73 -2.63 -22.04 10.20
CA LYS A 73 -3.83 -22.62 10.78
C LYS A 73 -5.07 -21.81 10.38
N PRO A 74 -6.00 -22.38 9.60
CA PRO A 74 -7.23 -21.68 9.22
C PRO A 74 -8.09 -21.42 10.46
N ASN A 75 -8.77 -20.27 10.48
CA ASN A 75 -9.80 -19.96 11.46
C ASN A 75 -11.16 -20.31 10.85
N GLY A 76 -11.58 -21.57 11.00
CA GLY A 76 -12.81 -22.12 10.40
C GLY A 76 -12.61 -22.64 8.97
N ASP A 77 -13.68 -22.63 8.16
CA ASP A 77 -13.69 -23.22 6.81
C ASP A 77 -12.99 -22.37 5.73
N ALA A 78 -12.49 -21.18 6.09
CA ALA A 78 -11.85 -20.25 5.16
C ALA A 78 -10.36 -20.04 5.50
N VAL A 79 -9.49 -20.34 4.52
CA VAL A 79 -8.07 -19.97 4.56
C VAL A 79 -7.95 -18.50 4.18
N ARG A 80 -7.69 -17.62 5.15
CA ARG A 80 -7.34 -16.22 4.87
C ARG A 80 -5.84 -16.17 4.61
N VAL A 81 -5.45 -15.89 3.37
CA VAL A 81 -4.04 -15.61 3.04
C VAL A 81 -3.90 -14.11 2.92
N ASN A 82 -3.17 -13.53 3.87
CA ASN A 82 -3.04 -12.10 4.00
C ASN A 82 -1.61 -11.71 4.36
N ASN A 83 -0.68 -12.16 3.52
CA ASN A 83 0.72 -11.84 3.69
C ASN A 83 0.94 -10.37 3.31
N ARG A 84 1.52 -9.58 4.22
CA ARG A 84 1.69 -8.13 4.02
C ARG A 84 3.06 -7.67 4.50
N PHE A 85 3.67 -6.76 3.76
CA PHE A 85 4.73 -5.92 4.31
C PHE A 85 4.10 -4.79 5.14
N GLN A 86 4.63 -4.51 6.32
CA GLN A 86 4.21 -3.38 7.13
C GLN A 86 5.12 -2.18 6.84
N VAL A 87 4.80 -1.42 5.79
CA VAL A 87 5.54 -0.21 5.40
C VAL A 87 4.73 1.02 5.80
N TYR A 88 5.36 1.98 6.48
CA TYR A 88 4.75 3.27 6.80
C TYR A 88 5.70 4.39 6.37
N GLU A 89 5.40 4.99 5.22
CA GLU A 89 6.23 6.04 4.62
C GLU A 89 5.35 7.26 4.26
N PRO A 90 5.10 8.15 5.23
CA PRO A 90 4.18 9.28 5.03
C PRO A 90 4.71 10.26 3.98
N ARG A 91 6.03 10.47 3.91
CA ARG A 91 6.64 11.32 2.89
C ARG A 91 6.40 10.77 1.48
N PHE A 92 6.63 9.47 1.27
CA PHE A 92 6.34 8.82 -0.01
C PHE A 92 4.87 8.99 -0.41
N ALA A 93 3.94 8.78 0.53
CA ALA A 93 2.52 8.92 0.26
C ALA A 93 2.14 10.36 -0.11
N SER A 94 2.64 11.35 0.62
CA SER A 94 2.41 12.77 0.31
C SER A 94 2.96 13.15 -1.06
N ARG A 95 4.17 12.70 -1.41
CA ARG A 95 4.76 12.97 -2.72
C ARG A 95 3.99 12.29 -3.85
N LEU A 96 3.60 11.03 -3.68
CA LEU A 96 2.75 10.33 -4.65
C LEU A 96 1.44 11.09 -4.88
N TRP A 97 0.80 11.59 -3.83
CA TRP A 97 -0.48 12.30 -3.96
C TRP A 97 -0.34 13.72 -4.53
N LEU A 98 0.66 14.49 -4.10
CA LEU A 98 0.78 15.92 -4.40
C LEU A 98 1.73 16.24 -5.56
N GLU A 99 2.75 15.41 -5.78
CA GLU A 99 3.78 15.65 -6.81
C GLU A 99 3.57 14.80 -8.08
N THR A 100 2.64 13.85 -8.06
CA THR A 100 2.21 13.13 -9.28
C THR A 100 0.80 13.58 -9.64
N SER A 101 0.41 13.47 -10.91
CA SER A 101 -0.95 13.83 -11.34
C SER A 101 -2.04 12.85 -10.85
N LEU A 102 -1.75 12.03 -9.81
CA LEU A 102 -2.66 11.04 -9.24
C LEU A 102 -3.90 11.69 -8.64
N HIS A 103 -3.73 12.78 -7.90
CA HIS A 103 -4.84 13.49 -7.29
C HIS A 103 -5.81 13.98 -8.37
N GLU A 104 -5.28 14.67 -9.39
CA GLU A 104 -6.05 15.20 -10.50
C GLU A 104 -6.79 14.08 -11.24
N VAL A 105 -6.09 12.99 -11.59
CA VAL A 105 -6.65 11.84 -12.32
C VAL A 105 -7.82 11.17 -11.58
N LEU A 106 -7.77 11.14 -10.25
CA LEU A 106 -8.81 10.50 -9.43
C LEU A 106 -9.97 11.43 -9.09
N THR A 107 -9.74 12.74 -9.03
CA THR A 107 -10.79 13.74 -8.76
C THR A 107 -11.49 14.25 -10.03
N GLN A 108 -10.97 13.91 -11.22
CA GLN A 108 -11.64 14.21 -12.49
C GLN A 108 -12.92 13.38 -12.65
N ASP A 109 -14.03 14.08 -12.88
CA ASP A 109 -15.37 13.52 -13.05
C ASP A 109 -15.52 12.66 -14.31
#